data_AF-A0A1M6CM02-F1
#
_entry.id   AF-A0A1M6CM02-F1
#
_cell.length_a   1.000
_cell.length_b   1.000
_cell.length_c   1.000
_cell.angle_alpha   90.00
_cell.angle_beta   90.00
_cell.angle_gamma   90.00
#
_symmetry.space_group_name_H-M   'P 1'
#
loop_
_entity.id
_entity.type
_entity.pdbx_description
1 polymer ?
#
loop_
_entity_poly.entity_id
_entity_poly.type
_entity_poly.pdbx_seq_one_letter_code
_entity_poly.pdbx_strand_id
1 'polypeptide(L)' 'MMTVNEVSKLTGVSIRTLQYYDRIGLLKPARYTEAGYRLYSDEQLDLRI' A
#
# COMPACT_ATOMS: atom_id res chain seq x y z
N MET A 1 -7.71 2.12 6.92
CA MET A 1 -6.68 2.80 6.11
C MET A 1 -5.35 2.61 6.78
N MET A 2 -4.35 2.16 6.04
CA MET A 2 -3.09 1.65 6.55
C MET A 2 -1.93 2.31 5.83
N THR A 3 -0.86 2.61 6.54
CA THR A 3 0.37 3.11 5.92
C THR A 3 1.08 1.99 5.17
N VAL A 4 1.98 2.33 4.23
CA VAL A 4 2.83 1.34 3.54
C VAL A 4 3.61 0.44 4.50
N ASN A 5 3.90 0.95 5.71
CA ASN A 5 4.64 0.22 6.74
C ASN A 5 3.74 -0.82 7.42
N GLU A 6 2.49 -0.47 7.72
CA GLU A 6 1.51 -1.42 8.26
C GLU A 6 1.15 -2.50 7.24
N VAL A 7 0.96 -2.11 5.98
CA VAL A 7 0.78 -3.06 4.87
C VAL A 7 1.93 -4.04 4.77
N SER A 8 3.16 -3.53 4.88
CA SER A 8 4.36 -4.35 4.80
C SER A 8 4.39 -5.40 5.92
N LYS A 9 3.97 -5.03 7.13
CA LYS A 9 3.88 -5.95 8.27
C LYS A 9 2.75 -6.97 8.12
N LEU A 10 1.60 -6.58 7.57
CA LEU A 10 0.46 -7.47 7.39
C LEU A 10 0.69 -8.52 6.29
N THR A 11 1.20 -8.08 5.15
CA THR A 11 1.36 -8.91 3.95
C THR A 11 2.71 -9.64 3.91
N GLY A 12 3.66 -9.24 4.76
CA GLY A 12 5.05 -9.69 4.68
C GLY A 12 5.81 -9.13 3.46
N VAL A 13 5.15 -8.33 2.62
CA VAL A 13 5.75 -7.71 1.44
C VAL A 13 6.61 -6.53 1.87
N SER A 14 7.82 -6.42 1.35
CA SER A 14 8.68 -5.28 1.69
C SER A 14 8.11 -3.95 1.20
N ILE A 15 8.31 -2.87 1.97
CA ILE A 15 7.94 -1.49 1.57
C ILE A 15 8.41 -1.15 0.16
N ARG A 16 9.63 -1.59 -0.22
CA ARG A 16 10.19 -1.39 -1.56
C ARG A 16 9.35 -2.03 -2.67
N THR A 17 8.79 -3.20 -2.41
CA THR A 17 7.90 -3.91 -3.35
C THR A 17 6.57 -3.20 -3.46
N LEU A 18 6.00 -2.72 -2.36
CA LEU A 18 4.78 -1.90 -2.38
C LEU A 18 4.97 -0.60 -3.18
N GLN A 19 6.13 0.07 -3.00
CA GLN A 19 6.51 1.24 -3.81
C GLN A 19 6.76 0.90 -5.28
N TYR A 20 7.22 -0.31 -5.57
CA TYR A 20 7.36 -0.79 -6.94
C TYR A 20 5.97 -0.98 -7.58
N TYR A 21 5.04 -1.60 -6.86
CA TYR A 21 3.65 -1.77 -7.30
C TYR A 21 2.91 -0.44 -7.50
N ASP A 22 3.17 0.55 -6.66
CA ASP A 22 2.72 1.95 -6.87
C ASP A 22 3.29 2.52 -8.17
N ARG A 23 4.61 2.39 -8.38
CA ARG A 23 5.29 2.91 -9.58
C ARG A 23 4.81 2.29 -10.89
N ILE A 24 4.51 0.99 -10.90
CA ILE A 24 3.98 0.30 -12.09
C ILE A 24 2.46 0.41 -12.21
N GLY A 25 1.78 1.04 -11.23
CA GLY A 25 0.33 1.21 -11.22
C GLY A 25 -0.47 -0.05 -10.86
N LEU A 26 0.20 -1.09 -10.36
CA LEU A 26 -0.43 -2.34 -9.91
C LEU A 26 -1.16 -2.15 -8.57
N LEU A 27 -0.62 -1.33 -7.68
CA LEU A 27 -1.21 -1.03 -6.37
C LEU A 27 -1.25 0.49 -6.18
N LYS A 28 -2.40 1.10 -6.45
CA LYS A 28 -2.61 2.52 -6.18
C LYS A 28 -2.94 2.72 -4.70
N PRO A 29 -2.50 3.79 -4.04
CA PRO A 29 -2.98 4.15 -2.71
C PRO A 29 -4.43 4.63 -2.79
N ALA A 30 -5.25 4.31 -1.79
CA ALA A 30 -6.64 4.76 -1.70
C ALA A 30 -6.72 6.26 -1.38
N ARG A 31 -5.75 6.76 -0.62
CA ARG A 31 -5.72 8.16 -0.20
C ARG A 31 -4.29 8.63 0.01
N TYR A 32 -4.08 9.92 -0.13
CA TYR A 32 -2.90 10.62 0.36
C TYR A 32 -3.29 11.44 1.59
N THR A 33 -2.49 11.41 2.65
CA THR A 33 -2.68 12.34 3.77
C THR A 33 -2.33 13.76 3.34
N GLU A 34 -2.78 14.77 4.09
CA GLU A 34 -2.38 16.18 3.86
C GLU A 34 -0.85 16.38 3.92
N ALA A 35 -0.14 15.51 4.65
CA ALA A 35 1.31 15.48 4.70
C ALA A 35 1.98 14.69 3.56
N GLY A 36 1.22 14.17 2.59
CA GLY A 36 1.73 13.44 1.42
C GLY A 36 2.03 11.96 1.65
N TYR A 37 1.61 11.38 2.78
CA TYR A 37 1.78 9.94 3.03
C TYR A 37 0.75 9.11 2.26
N ARG A 38 1.19 7.96 1.74
CA ARG A 38 0.33 7.00 1.05
C ARG A 38 -0.44 6.15 2.07
N LEU A 39 -1.77 6.16 1.94
CA LEU A 39 -2.68 5.30 2.70
C LEU A 39 -3.32 4.28 1.77
N TYR A 40 -3.24 3.03 2.17
CA TYR A 40 -3.84 1.88 1.50
C TYR A 40 -5.07 1.42 2.29
N SER A 41 -6.15 1.12 1.60
CA SER A 41 -7.33 0.51 2.24
C SER A 41 -7.21 -1.02 2.19
N ASP A 42 -7.83 -1.72 3.15
CA ASP A 42 -7.97 -3.17 3.12
C ASP A 42 -8.54 -3.67 1.77
N GLU A 43 -9.45 -2.93 1.14
CA GLU A 43 -10.00 -3.26 -0.18
C GLU A 43 -8.95 -3.29 -1.31
N GLN A 44 -7.86 -2.53 -1.20
CA GLN A 44 -6.73 -2.60 -2.14
C GLN A 44 -5.74 -3.70 -1.79
N LEU A 45 -5.82 -4.20 -0.55
CA LEU A 45 -4.98 -5.25 -0.01
C LEU A 45 -5.63 -6.63 -0.05
N ASP A 46 -6.91 -6.69 -0.43
CA ASP A 46 -7.64 -7.91 -0.78
C ASP A 46 -7.07 -8.52 -2.08
N LEU A 47 -5.77 -8.81 -2.08
CA LEU A 47 -5.22 -9.90 -2.84
C LEU A 47 -5.67 -11.19 -2.13
N ARG A 48 -6.90 -11.62 -2.39
CA ARG A 48 -7.27 -13.02 -2.19
C ARG A 48 -6.41 -13.85 -3.14
N ILE A 49 -5.27 -14.30 -2.64
CA ILE A 49 -4.49 -15.42 -3.21
C ILE A 49 -5.09 -16.71 -2.67
#